data_AF-A0A9N9QSV2-F1
#
_entry.id   AF-A0A9N9QSV2-F1
#
_cell.length_a   1.000
_cell.length_b   1.000
_cell.length_c   1.000
_cell.angle_alpha   90.00
_cell.angle_beta   90.00
_cell.angle_gamma   90.00
#
_symmetry.space_group_name_H-M   'P 1'
#
loop_
_entity.id
_entity.type
_entity.pdbx_description
1 polymer ?
#
loop_
_entity_poly.entity_id
_entity_poly.type
_entity_poly.pdbx_seq_one_letter_code
_entity_poly.pdbx_strand_id
1 'polypeptide(L)'
;MALGKFGKLTDTLLQERYEKDIKYIKIYDQYRPNYNQTAITPKFYSKYEHSEIDEVDPLILEKIHESKDLDARQKREWPETSNQLYGWWSVPLVKIDRNDPRFYFPRVNSEITTYGMKAMQHRKG
;
A
#
# COMPACT_ATOMS: atom_id res chain seq x y z
N MET A 1 -23.46 34.15 -12.04
CA MET A 1 -22.37 33.77 -11.11
C MET A 1 -21.20 34.69 -11.37
N ALA A 2 -20.94 35.62 -10.45
CA ALA A 2 -19.82 36.57 -10.59
C ALA A 2 -18.52 35.87 -10.20
N LEU A 3 -17.59 35.73 -11.14
CA LEU A 3 -16.19 35.42 -10.84
C LEU A 3 -15.62 36.62 -10.09
N GLY A 4 -15.42 36.45 -8.78
CA GLY A 4 -14.86 37.48 -7.91
C GLY A 4 -13.48 37.89 -8.41
N LYS A 5 -13.28 39.19 -8.62
CA LYS A 5 -11.96 39.78 -8.89
C LYS A 5 -11.08 39.52 -7.67
N PHE A 6 -10.12 38.60 -7.78
CA PHE A 6 -9.12 38.40 -6.73
C PHE A 6 -8.33 39.70 -6.56
N GLY A 7 -8.35 40.26 -5.36
CA GLY A 7 -7.52 41.43 -5.00
C GLY A 7 -6.04 41.11 -5.21
N LYS A 8 -5.23 42.15 -5.40
CA LYS A 8 -3.76 41.99 -5.48
C LYS A 8 -3.29 41.26 -4.22
N LEU A 9 -2.50 40.20 -4.39
CA LEU A 9 -1.87 39.50 -3.27
C LEU A 9 -1.02 40.49 -2.47
N THR A 10 -1.06 40.38 -1.14
CA THR A 10 -0.20 41.15 -0.25
C THR A 10 1.24 40.67 -0.36
N ASP A 11 2.22 41.56 -0.21
CA ASP A 11 3.64 41.22 -0.27
C ASP A 11 4.03 40.12 0.73
N THR A 12 3.39 40.10 1.89
CA THR A 12 3.56 39.05 2.91
C THR A 12 3.19 37.67 2.40
N LEU A 13 2.09 37.56 1.64
CA LEU A 13 1.61 36.29 1.11
C LEU A 13 2.47 35.81 -0.06
N LEU A 14 3.00 36.74 -0.86
CA LEU A 14 3.98 36.44 -1.90
C LEU A 14 5.29 35.91 -1.30
N GLN A 15 5.75 36.52 -0.21
CA GLN A 15 6.94 36.06 0.51
C GLN A 15 6.75 34.66 1.11
N GLU A 16 5.64 34.42 1.82
CA GLU A 16 5.34 33.08 2.35
C GLU A 16 5.27 32.02 1.27
N ARG A 17 4.66 32.36 0.12
CA ARG A 17 4.59 31.44 -1.02
C ARG A 17 5.98 31.12 -1.55
N TYR A 18 6.82 32.12 -1.73
CA TYR A 18 8.20 31.94 -2.19
C TYR A 18 9.01 31.06 -1.23
N GLU A 19 8.89 31.28 0.09
CA GLU A 19 9.56 30.47 1.10
C GLU A 19 9.07 29.01 1.09
N LYS A 20 7.76 28.78 0.91
CA LYS A 20 7.20 27.44 0.76
C LYS A 20 7.66 26.78 -0.53
N ASP A 21 7.66 27.52 -1.64
CA ASP A 21 8.12 27.03 -2.94
C ASP A 21 9.59 26.59 -2.84
N ILE A 22 10.49 27.40 -2.29
CA ILE A 22 11.89 26.99 -2.04
C ILE A 22 11.97 25.74 -1.17
N LYS A 23 11.20 25.70 -0.08
CA LYS A 23 11.28 24.61 0.90
C LYS A 23 10.77 23.27 0.36
N TYR A 24 9.74 23.30 -0.50
CA TYR A 24 9.03 22.09 -0.94
C TYR A 24 9.26 21.72 -2.40
N ILE A 25 9.79 22.62 -3.24
CA ILE A 25 10.21 22.27 -4.60
C ILE A 25 11.35 21.25 -4.49
N LYS A 26 11.10 20.05 -5.00
CA LYS A 26 12.11 19.02 -5.17
C LYS A 26 12.45 18.93 -6.65
N ILE A 27 13.66 19.34 -7.01
CA ILE A 27 14.22 19.12 -8.33
C ILE A 27 14.89 17.75 -8.30
N TYR A 28 14.49 16.85 -9.20
CA TYR A 28 15.12 15.55 -9.34
C TYR A 28 16.08 15.62 -10.53
N ASP A 29 17.38 15.60 -10.27
CA ASP A 29 18.42 15.61 -11.33
C ASP A 29 18.51 14.27 -12.07
N GLN A 30 18.08 13.19 -11.41
CA GLN A 30 18.11 11.83 -11.93
C GLN A 30 16.71 11.26 -12.01
N TYR A 31 16.38 10.65 -13.16
CA TYR A 31 15.14 9.92 -13.33
C TYR A 31 15.08 8.73 -12.38
N ARG A 32 14.03 8.69 -11.56
CA ARG A 32 13.72 7.54 -10.70
C ARG A 32 12.36 6.98 -11.13
N PRO A 33 12.33 5.81 -11.77
CA PRO A 33 11.06 5.17 -12.14
C PRO A 33 10.24 4.85 -10.89
N ASN A 34 8.93 5.10 -10.97
CA ASN A 34 7.99 4.76 -9.91
C ASN A 34 7.38 3.37 -10.17
N TYR A 35 8.05 2.33 -9.68
CA TYR A 35 7.60 0.94 -9.85
C TYR A 35 6.26 0.61 -9.17
N ASN A 36 5.81 1.45 -8.24
CA ASN A 36 4.53 1.27 -7.56
C ASN A 36 3.34 1.81 -8.34
N GLN A 37 3.58 2.59 -9.41
CA GLN A 37 2.51 3.13 -10.24
C GLN A 37 1.77 1.99 -10.96
N THR A 38 0.44 2.12 -11.07
CA THR A 38 -0.35 1.21 -11.91
C THR A 38 0.09 1.39 -13.35
N ALA A 39 0.47 0.29 -14.01
CA ALA A 39 0.80 0.32 -15.43
C ALA A 39 -0.42 0.83 -16.21
N ILE A 40 -0.24 1.92 -16.94
CA ILE A 40 -1.26 2.39 -17.87
C ILE A 40 -1.24 1.39 -19.02
N THR A 41 -2.28 0.56 -19.11
CA THR A 41 -2.39 -0.39 -20.22
C THR A 41 -2.38 0.38 -21.53
N PRO A 42 -1.54 -0.01 -22.51
CA PRO A 42 -1.59 0.60 -23.82
C PRO A 42 -2.99 0.39 -24.43
N LYS A 43 -3.32 1.21 -25.42
CA LYS A 43 -4.58 1.08 -26.15
C LYS A 43 -4.60 -0.30 -26.81
N PHE A 44 -5.63 -1.10 -26.51
CA PHE A 44 -5.79 -2.50 -26.94
C PHE A 44 -5.55 -2.76 -28.45
N TYR A 45 -5.74 -1.77 -29.32
CA TYR A 45 -5.58 -1.90 -30.78
C TYR A 45 -4.47 -1.03 -31.38
N SER A 46 -3.65 -0.37 -30.57
CA SER A 46 -2.57 0.46 -31.12
C SER A 46 -1.42 -0.42 -31.59
N LYS A 47 -1.32 -0.59 -32.91
CA LYS A 47 -0.16 -1.25 -33.55
C LYS A 47 1.17 -0.61 -33.17
N TYR A 48 1.17 0.68 -32.79
CA TYR A 48 2.38 1.45 -32.47
C TYR A 48 2.74 1.42 -30.98
N GLU A 49 1.83 1.00 -30.09
CA GLU A 49 2.11 0.84 -28.65
C GLU A 49 2.44 -0.62 -28.28
N HIS A 50 2.32 -1.55 -29.24
CA HIS A 50 2.75 -2.93 -29.08
C HIS A 50 4.26 -2.99 -29.30
N SER A 51 5.04 -2.79 -28.24
CA SER A 51 6.46 -3.21 -28.25
C SER A 51 6.51 -4.72 -28.43
N GLU A 52 7.50 -5.23 -29.16
CA GLU A 52 7.71 -6.68 -29.22
C GLU A 52 7.93 -7.19 -27.80
N ILE A 53 7.20 -8.25 -27.44
CA ILE A 53 7.06 -8.76 -26.06
C ILE A 53 8.43 -9.15 -25.45
N ASP A 54 9.45 -9.28 -26.29
CA ASP A 54 10.77 -9.80 -25.94
C ASP A 54 11.79 -8.73 -25.48
N GLU A 55 11.48 -7.43 -25.55
CA GLU A 55 12.42 -6.34 -25.19
C GLU A 55 12.21 -5.76 -23.78
N VAL A 56 12.00 -6.58 -22.77
CA VAL A 56 11.94 -6.10 -21.38
C VAL A 56 13.34 -6.11 -20.75
N ASP A 57 13.82 -4.95 -20.30
CA ASP A 57 15.06 -4.86 -19.52
C ASP A 57 14.93 -5.69 -18.23
N PRO A 58 15.76 -6.73 -18.03
CA PRO A 58 15.66 -7.60 -16.87
C PRO A 58 15.85 -6.83 -15.55
N LEU A 59 16.63 -5.76 -15.53
CA LEU A 59 16.83 -4.93 -14.34
C LEU A 59 15.55 -4.20 -13.93
N ILE A 60 14.78 -3.74 -14.91
CA ILE A 60 13.49 -3.08 -14.67
C ILE A 60 12.49 -4.10 -14.14
N LEU A 61 12.46 -5.29 -14.74
CA LEU A 61 11.58 -6.37 -14.33
C LEU A 61 11.88 -6.81 -12.88
N GLU A 62 13.14 -7.03 -12.54
CA GLU A 62 13.58 -7.37 -11.18
C GLU A 62 13.12 -6.32 -10.17
N LYS A 63 13.32 -5.02 -10.46
CA LYS A 63 12.87 -3.94 -9.58
C LYS A 63 11.35 -3.85 -9.45
N ILE A 64 10.59 -4.20 -10.49
CA ILE A 64 9.12 -4.29 -10.41
C ILE A 64 8.73 -5.43 -9.47
N HIS A 65 9.35 -6.61 -9.61
CA HIS A 65 9.14 -7.73 -8.70
C HIS A 65 9.50 -7.36 -7.27
N GLU A 66 10.65 -6.71 -7.04
CA GLU A 66 11.05 -6.23 -5.73
C GLU A 66 10.01 -5.26 -5.13
N SER A 67 9.45 -4.36 -5.95
CA SER A 67 8.48 -3.38 -5.46
C SER A 67 7.12 -4.01 -5.15
N LYS A 68 6.66 -4.97 -5.96
CA LYS A 68 5.33 -5.57 -5.87
C LYS A 68 5.26 -6.78 -4.93
N ASP A 69 6.26 -7.66 -4.99
CA ASP A 69 6.20 -8.99 -4.40
C ASP A 69 6.91 -9.06 -3.05
N LEU A 70 7.92 -8.22 -2.79
CA LEU A 70 8.62 -8.26 -1.51
C LEU A 70 7.75 -7.70 -0.37
N ASP A 71 7.78 -8.43 0.74
CA ASP A 71 7.13 -8.03 1.98
C ASP A 71 7.88 -6.89 2.68
N ALA A 72 7.20 -6.19 3.58
CA ALA A 72 7.78 -5.05 4.30
C ALA A 72 9.09 -5.43 5.04
N ARG A 73 9.16 -6.64 5.59
CA ARG A 73 10.33 -7.19 6.31
C ARG A 73 11.50 -7.57 5.41
N GLN A 74 11.24 -7.82 4.13
CA GLN A 74 12.30 -8.08 3.15
C GLN A 74 12.86 -6.76 2.61
N LYS A 75 12.01 -5.72 2.54
CA LYS A 75 12.39 -4.37 2.08
C LYS A 75 13.17 -3.56 3.12
N ARG A 76 12.97 -3.82 4.42
CA ARG A 76 13.57 -3.05 5.51
C ARG A 76 13.99 -3.97 6.64
N GLU A 77 15.08 -3.62 7.32
CA GLU A 77 15.58 -4.32 8.51
C GLU A 77 14.67 -4.08 9.74
N TRP A 78 14.11 -2.87 9.86
CA TRP A 78 13.33 -2.43 11.01
C TRP A 78 12.02 -1.74 10.58
N PRO A 79 10.95 -1.83 11.40
CA PRO A 79 9.69 -1.16 11.11
C PRO A 79 9.84 0.35 11.25
N GLU A 80 9.41 1.11 10.24
CA GLU A 80 9.50 2.58 10.24
C GLU A 80 8.28 3.22 10.90
N THR A 81 7.17 2.49 10.99
CA THR A 81 5.89 3.01 11.52
C THR A 81 5.30 2.08 12.59
N SER A 82 4.51 2.65 13.48
CA SER A 82 3.79 1.90 14.52
C SER A 82 2.88 0.82 13.94
N ASN A 83 2.27 1.08 12.78
CA ASN A 83 1.41 0.10 12.11
C ASN A 83 2.19 -1.13 11.63
N GLN A 84 3.43 -0.96 11.18
CA GLN A 84 4.28 -2.09 10.78
C GLN A 84 4.70 -2.94 11.99
N LEU A 85 4.82 -2.33 13.17
CA LEU A 85 5.26 -3.00 14.40
C LEU A 85 4.40 -4.23 14.74
N TYR A 86 3.07 -4.12 14.59
CA TYR A 86 2.12 -5.17 14.95
C TYR A 86 2.33 -6.47 14.15
N GLY A 87 2.77 -6.37 12.90
CA GLY A 87 3.02 -7.50 12.01
C GLY A 87 4.49 -7.84 11.80
N TRP A 88 5.41 -7.08 12.42
CA TRP A 88 6.84 -7.22 12.15
C TRP A 88 7.40 -8.54 12.66
N TRP A 89 6.99 -8.98 13.85
CA TRP A 89 7.38 -10.25 14.43
C TRP A 89 6.25 -11.26 14.29
N SER A 90 6.29 -12.04 13.20
CA SER A 90 5.30 -13.10 12.95
C SER A 90 5.52 -14.35 13.79
N VAL A 91 6.75 -14.56 14.27
CA VAL A 91 7.09 -15.71 15.11
C VAL A 91 6.65 -15.38 16.54
N PRO A 92 5.77 -16.20 17.15
CA PRO A 92 5.33 -15.94 18.51
C PRO A 92 6.51 -16.12 19.47
N LEU A 93 6.55 -15.29 20.52
CA LEU A 93 7.60 -15.34 21.54
C LEU A 93 7.66 -16.71 22.24
N VAL A 94 6.49 -17.34 22.41
CA VAL A 94 6.35 -18.70 22.94
C VAL A 94 5.73 -19.56 21.84
N LYS A 95 6.34 -20.72 21.57
CA LYS A 95 5.76 -21.68 20.62
C LYS A 95 4.40 -22.14 21.14
N ILE A 96 3.37 -22.01 20.30
CA ILE A 96 2.02 -22.46 20.64
C ILE A 96 1.97 -23.98 20.49
N ASP A 97 1.87 -24.69 21.60
CA ASP A 97 1.48 -26.10 21.61
C ASP A 97 -0.05 -26.20 21.61
N ARG A 98 -0.61 -26.86 20.60
CA ARG A 98 -2.07 -27.06 20.48
C ARG A 98 -2.61 -28.09 21.47
N ASN A 99 -1.73 -28.87 22.10
CA ASN A 99 -2.10 -29.82 23.14
C ASN A 99 -2.03 -29.20 24.54
N ASP A 100 -1.44 -28.00 24.70
CA ASP A 100 -1.35 -27.33 25.99
C ASP A 100 -2.62 -26.48 26.24
N PRO A 101 -3.51 -26.90 27.15
CA PRO A 101 -4.73 -26.18 27.45
C PRO A 101 -4.48 -24.86 28.21
N ARG A 102 -3.25 -24.55 28.62
CA ARG A 102 -2.91 -23.28 29.29
C ARG A 102 -2.77 -22.12 28.32
N PHE A 103 -2.35 -22.42 27.09
CA PHE A 103 -2.04 -21.41 26.07
C PHE A 103 -2.88 -21.54 24.80
N TYR A 104 -3.59 -22.66 24.60
CA TYR A 104 -4.41 -22.90 23.43
C TYR A 104 -5.89 -23.13 23.80
N PHE A 105 -6.70 -22.09 23.58
CA PHE A 105 -8.16 -22.09 23.86
C PHE A 105 -8.97 -21.94 22.57
N PRO A 106 -9.01 -22.96 21.70
CA PRO A 106 -9.81 -22.88 20.49
C PRO A 106 -11.29 -22.86 20.87
N ARG A 107 -12.06 -22.02 20.17
CA ARG A 107 -13.52 -22.12 20.22
C ARG A 107 -13.94 -23.39 19.48
N VAL A 108 -14.50 -24.34 20.20
CA VAL A 108 -15.04 -25.57 19.62
C VAL A 108 -16.53 -25.36 19.38
N ASN A 109 -16.95 -25.53 18.13
CA ASN A 109 -18.36 -25.51 17.79
C ASN A 109 -18.96 -26.90 18.07
N SER A 110 -20.06 -26.92 18.82
CA SER A 110 -20.96 -28.08 18.89
C SER A 110 -22.00 -28.02 17.77
N GLU A 111 -22.70 -29.14 17.54
CA GLU A 111 -23.83 -29.18 16.60
C GLU A 111 -24.87 -28.10 16.93
N ILE A 112 -25.20 -27.96 18.21
CA ILE A 112 -26.14 -26.93 18.71
C ILE A 112 -25.68 -25.52 18.32
N THR A 113 -24.41 -25.20 18.56
CA THR A 113 -23.88 -23.87 18.19
C THR A 113 -23.85 -23.67 16.67
N THR A 114 -23.60 -24.73 15.90
CA THR A 114 -23.57 -24.68 14.44
C THR A 114 -24.97 -24.45 13.86
N TYR A 115 -25.98 -25.18 14.34
CA TYR A 115 -27.38 -24.99 13.94
C TYR A 115 -27.93 -23.62 14.39
N GLY A 116 -27.61 -23.20 15.62
CA GLY A 116 -28.01 -21.88 16.14
C GLY A 116 -27.45 -20.72 15.31
N MET A 117 -26.17 -20.79 14.91
CA MET A 117 -25.55 -19.78 14.05
C MET A 117 -26.20 -19.71 12.66
N LYS A 118 -26.51 -20.86 12.03
CA LYS A 118 -27.24 -20.91 10.76
C LYS A 118 -28.62 -20.29 10.88
N ALA A 119 -29.36 -20.60 11.94
CA ALA A 119 -30.70 -20.05 12.17
C ALA A 119 -30.68 -18.51 12.36
N MET A 120 -29.63 -17.96 12.99
CA MET A 120 -29.48 -16.51 13.14
C MET A 120 -29.12 -15.79 11.83
N GLN A 121 -28.33 -16.42 10.96
CA GLN A 121 -27.99 -15.86 9.64
C GLN A 121 -29.23 -15.68 8.76
N HIS A 122 -30.17 -16.64 8.80
CA HIS A 122 -31.43 -16.57 8.07
C HIS A 122 -32.44 -15.53 8.61
N ARG A 123 -32.26 -15.00 9.83
CA ARG A 123 -33.15 -13.99 10.43
C ARG A 123 -32.76 -12.54 10.11
N LYS A 124 -31.61 -12.31 9.47
CA LYS A 124 -31.09 -10.97 9.13
C LYS A 124 -31.35 -10.55 7.67
N GLY A 125 -32.15 -11.31 6.92
CA GLY A 125 -32.75 -10.90 5.65
C GLY A 125 -34.21 -10.53 5.87
#